data_AF-A0A848RF92-F1
#
_entry.id   AF-A0A848RF92-F1
#
_cell.length_a   1.000
_cell.length_b   1.000
_cell.length_c   1.000
_cell.angle_alpha   90.00
_cell.angle_beta   90.00
_cell.angle_gamma   90.00
#
_symmetry.space_group_name_H-M   'P 1'
#
loop_
_entity.id
_entity.type
_entity.pdbx_description
1 polymer ?
#
loop_
_entity_poly.entity_id
_entity_poly.type
_entity_poly.pdbx_seq_one_letter_code
_entity_poly.pdbx_strand_id
1 'polypeptide(L)'
;HILDFDYSFRKIYDLIQNILFAIREKNFDTLKTILQEFKPDEYGEIYGKIKAAISTAIKHLEKIKNTLNTNYNNGKIEGINNKIKVIKRISYGYRSFDNFRLRIFLCFYHKKIYGLSHKT
;
A
#
# COMPACT_ATOMS: atom_id res chain seq x y z
N HIS A 1 25.09 -4.98 -18.09
CA HIS A 1 23.96 -5.12 -17.15
C HIS A 1 23.88 -3.84 -16.32
N ILE A 2 22.71 -3.20 -16.19
CA ILE A 2 22.57 -1.87 -15.52
C ILE A 2 23.01 -1.90 -14.05
N LEU A 3 22.91 -3.06 -13.41
CA LEU A 3 23.27 -3.27 -12.00
C LEU A 3 24.78 -3.38 -11.75
N ASP A 4 25.60 -3.55 -12.79
CA ASP A 4 27.05 -3.70 -12.65
C ASP A 4 27.79 -2.36 -12.65
N PHE A 5 27.08 -1.27 -12.99
CA PHE A 5 27.66 0.07 -13.12
C PHE A 5 27.80 0.81 -11.79
N ASP A 6 27.02 0.43 -10.75
CA ASP A 6 27.02 1.13 -9.46
C ASP A 6 26.77 0.15 -8.30
N TYR A 7 27.79 -0.01 -7.46
CA TYR A 7 27.77 -0.84 -6.27
C TYR A 7 26.71 -0.40 -5.24
N SER A 8 26.50 0.92 -5.08
CA SER A 8 25.51 1.47 -4.16
C SER A 8 24.09 1.18 -4.65
N PHE A 9 23.87 1.28 -5.96
CA PHE A 9 22.60 0.93 -6.59
C PHE A 9 22.30 -0.58 -6.45
N ARG A 10 23.32 -1.43 -6.64
CA ARG A 10 23.19 -2.88 -6.47
C ARG A 10 22.74 -3.25 -5.05
N LYS A 11 23.38 -2.68 -4.03
CA LYS A 11 23.01 -2.92 -2.63
C LYS A 11 21.56 -2.58 -2.32
N ILE A 12 21.08 -1.46 -2.85
CA ILE A 12 19.68 -1.03 -2.64
C ILE A 12 18.72 -1.99 -3.32
N TYR A 13 19.04 -2.38 -4.55
CA TYR A 13 18.24 -3.37 -5.27
C TYR A 13 18.14 -4.66 -4.47
N ASP A 14 19.27 -5.19 -3.99
CA ASP A 14 19.30 -6.43 -3.21
C ASP A 14 18.53 -6.28 -1.88
N LEU A 15 18.66 -5.14 -1.18
CA LEU A 15 17.85 -4.83 0.01
C LEU A 15 16.35 -4.87 -0.28
N ILE A 16 15.90 -4.20 -1.34
CA ILE A 16 14.48 -4.17 -1.73
C ILE A 16 14.00 -5.57 -2.11
N GLN A 17 14.78 -6.33 -2.89
CA GLN A 17 14.41 -7.70 -3.26
C GLN A 17 14.29 -8.60 -2.03
N ASN A 18 15.20 -8.49 -1.06
CA ASN A 18 15.15 -9.26 0.18
C ASN A 18 13.90 -8.92 1.00
N ILE A 19 13.54 -7.64 1.10
CA ILE A 19 12.29 -7.21 1.75
C ILE A 19 11.06 -7.78 1.03
N LEU A 20 11.00 -7.68 -0.30
CA LEU A 20 9.89 -8.18 -1.10
C LEU A 20 9.76 -9.71 -1.00
N PHE A 21 10.88 -10.42 -0.96
CA PHE A 21 10.92 -11.86 -0.78
C PHE A 21 10.37 -12.25 0.60
N ALA A 22 10.84 -11.61 1.67
CA ALA A 22 10.35 -11.88 3.02
C ALA A 22 8.84 -11.62 3.17
N ILE A 23 8.31 -10.58 2.53
CA ILE A 23 6.87 -10.29 2.50
C ILE A 23 6.10 -11.37 1.73
N ARG A 24 6.61 -11.83 0.58
CA ARG A 24 5.98 -12.85 -0.24
C ARG A 24 5.88 -14.19 0.50
N GLU A 25 6.96 -14.58 1.16
CA GLU A 25 7.04 -15.81 1.97
C GLU A 25 6.35 -15.66 3.33
N LYS A 26 5.78 -14.48 3.63
CA LYS A 26 5.15 -14.15 4.92
C LYS A 26 6.07 -14.40 6.12
N ASN A 27 7.38 -14.33 5.92
CA ASN A 27 8.38 -14.57 6.95
C ASN A 27 8.67 -13.26 7.70
N PHE A 28 7.96 -13.08 8.82
CA PHE A 28 8.07 -11.88 9.64
C PHE A 28 9.45 -11.73 10.29
N ASP A 29 10.04 -12.82 10.76
CA ASP A 29 11.33 -12.78 11.46
C ASP A 29 12.44 -12.35 10.50
N THR A 30 12.47 -12.91 9.28
CA THR A 30 13.40 -12.47 8.23
C THR A 30 13.20 -11.01 7.88
N LEU A 31 11.95 -10.55 7.70
CA LEU A 31 11.66 -9.15 7.40
C LEU A 31 12.14 -8.22 8.53
N LYS A 32 11.90 -8.60 9.78
CA LYS A 32 12.32 -7.84 10.96
C LYS A 32 13.84 -7.71 11.02
N THR A 33 14.57 -8.81 10.81
CA THR A 33 16.03 -8.81 10.80
C THR A 33 16.57 -7.87 9.72
N ILE A 34 16.09 -8.01 8.47
CA ILE A 34 16.53 -7.16 7.35
C ILE A 34 16.31 -5.66 7.65
N LEU A 35 15.15 -5.30 8.21
CA LEU A 35 14.83 -3.91 8.53
C LEU A 35 15.68 -3.36 9.68
N GLN A 36 16.00 -4.18 10.68
CA GLN A 36 16.79 -3.78 11.86
C GLN A 36 18.30 -3.72 11.56
N GLU A 37 18.79 -4.52 10.62
CA GLU A 37 20.19 -4.51 10.18
C GLU A 37 20.53 -3.32 9.28
N PHE A 38 19.54 -2.56 8.81
CA PHE A 38 19.75 -1.37 7.99
C PHE A 38 20.49 -0.27 8.77
N LYS A 39 21.79 -0.09 8.47
CA LYS A 39 22.68 0.88 9.12
C LYS A 39 23.02 2.08 8.22
N PRO A 40 23.28 3.27 8.81
CA PRO A 40 23.66 4.49 8.08
C PRO A 40 24.90 4.33 7.20
N ASP A 41 25.86 3.56 7.68
CA ASP A 41 27.24 3.60 7.19
C ASP A 41 27.43 2.82 5.86
N GLU A 42 26.45 2.01 5.47
CA GLU A 42 26.57 1.07 4.35
C GLU A 42 26.01 1.58 3.01
N TYR A 43 25.22 2.67 3.04
CA TYR A 43 24.41 3.14 1.89
C TYR A 43 24.74 4.57 1.42
N GLY A 44 25.75 5.21 2.01
CA GLY A 44 26.28 6.51 1.58
C GLY A 44 25.20 7.59 1.42
N GLU A 45 25.25 8.35 0.33
CA GLU A 45 24.30 9.43 0.03
C GLU A 45 22.84 8.95 -0.13
N ILE A 46 22.64 7.69 -0.53
CA ILE A 46 21.30 7.16 -0.80
C ILE A 46 20.60 6.73 0.49
N TYR A 47 21.34 6.54 1.59
CA TYR A 47 20.79 6.27 2.91
C TYR A 47 19.67 7.27 3.26
N GLY A 48 19.89 8.57 3.04
CA GLY A 48 18.91 9.61 3.35
C GLY A 48 17.57 9.40 2.63
N LYS A 49 17.59 8.91 1.38
CA LYS A 49 16.39 8.68 0.57
C LYS A 49 15.55 7.50 1.07
N ILE A 50 16.21 6.46 1.59
CA ILE A 50 15.57 5.19 1.98
C ILE A 50 15.29 5.12 3.49
N LYS A 51 16.08 5.83 4.30
CA LYS A 51 15.98 5.85 5.77
C LYS A 51 14.57 6.11 6.26
N ALA A 52 13.88 7.08 5.66
CA ALA A 52 12.52 7.44 6.07
C ALA A 52 11.53 6.28 5.87
N ALA A 53 11.64 5.58 4.74
CA ALA A 53 10.79 4.42 4.44
C ALA A 53 11.08 3.26 5.40
N ILE A 54 12.36 2.92 5.62
CA ILE A 54 12.76 1.85 6.55
C ILE A 54 12.35 2.18 7.98
N SER A 55 12.60 3.41 8.42
CA SER A 55 12.20 3.88 9.77
C SER A 55 10.69 3.79 9.97
N THR A 56 9.91 4.14 8.94
CA THR A 56 8.44 4.01 8.96
C THR A 56 8.00 2.54 9.02
N ALA A 57 8.67 1.66 8.27
CA ALA A 57 8.42 0.22 8.30
C ALA A 57 8.70 -0.37 9.69
N ILE A 58 9.84 -0.02 10.31
CA ILE A 58 10.18 -0.43 11.68
C ILE A 58 9.13 0.10 12.67
N LYS A 59 8.74 1.38 12.57
CA LYS A 59 7.72 1.98 13.45
C LYS A 59 6.37 1.27 13.37
N HIS A 60 6.04 0.68 12.22
CA HIS A 60 4.77 0.00 11.98
C HIS A 60 4.91 -1.52 11.83
N LEU A 61 6.02 -2.09 12.30
CA LEU A 61 6.38 -3.49 12.10
C LEU A 61 5.31 -4.47 12.60
N GLU A 62 4.72 -4.21 13.78
CA GLU A 62 3.63 -5.03 14.32
C GLU A 62 2.37 -5.01 13.44
N LYS A 63 2.06 -3.89 12.79
CA LYS A 63 0.95 -3.82 11.84
C LYS A 63 1.26 -4.63 10.58
N ILE A 64 2.51 -4.56 10.12
CA ILE A 64 2.98 -5.34 8.97
C ILE A 64 2.89 -6.84 9.29
N LYS A 65 3.28 -7.27 10.49
CA LYS A 65 3.11 -8.66 10.98
C LYS A 65 1.68 -9.14 10.82
N ASN A 66 0.72 -8.35 11.28
CA ASN A 66 -0.69 -8.69 11.17
C ASN A 66 -1.12 -8.82 9.71
N THR A 67 -0.68 -7.90 8.84
CA THR A 67 -0.97 -7.96 7.40
C THR A 67 -0.45 -9.24 6.76
N LEU A 68 0.78 -9.69 7.09
CA LEU A 68 1.35 -10.93 6.55
C LEU A 68 0.52 -12.17 6.92
N ASN A 69 -0.05 -12.18 8.13
CA ASN A 69 -0.87 -13.29 8.62
C ASN A 69 -2.31 -13.25 8.10
N THR A 70 -2.80 -12.09 7.65
CA THR A 70 -4.16 -11.97 7.14
C THR A 70 -4.27 -12.30 5.65
N ASN A 71 -5.42 -12.83 5.25
CA ASN A 71 -5.79 -13.00 3.83
C ASN A 71 -6.59 -11.79 3.28
N TYR A 72 -6.62 -10.67 4.02
CA TYR A 72 -7.31 -9.46 3.57
C TYR A 72 -6.47 -8.72 2.53
N ASN A 73 -7.08 -8.38 1.41
CA ASN A 73 -6.48 -7.52 0.40
C ASN A 73 -7.09 -6.11 0.45
N ASN A 74 -6.29 -5.11 0.07
CA ASN A 74 -6.75 -3.73 -0.02
C ASN A 74 -7.68 -3.49 -1.22
N GLY A 75 -7.77 -4.43 -2.17
CA GLY A 75 -8.49 -4.25 -3.43
C GLY A 75 -9.97 -3.88 -3.25
N LYS A 76 -10.66 -4.45 -2.25
CA LYS A 76 -12.04 -4.05 -1.93
C LYS A 76 -12.12 -2.59 -1.46
N ILE A 77 -11.23 -2.18 -0.56
CA ILE A 77 -11.18 -0.81 -0.02
C ILE A 77 -10.78 0.19 -1.10
N GLU A 78 -9.79 -0.15 -1.93
CA GLU A 78 -9.35 0.66 -3.07
C GLU A 78 -10.48 0.84 -4.09
N GLY A 79 -11.23 -0.22 -4.39
CA GLY A 79 -12.41 -0.14 -5.27
C GLY A 79 -13.48 0.82 -4.72
N ILE A 80 -13.74 0.76 -3.41
CA ILE A 80 -14.67 1.69 -2.74
C ILE A 80 -14.15 3.13 -2.84
N ASN A 81 -12.88 3.35 -2.50
CA ASN A 81 -12.24 4.67 -2.54
C ASN A 81 -12.24 5.27 -3.95
N ASN A 82 -11.97 4.46 -4.97
CA ASN A 82 -12.01 4.91 -6.37
C ASN A 82 -13.41 5.31 -6.79
N LYS A 83 -14.44 4.54 -6.41
CA LYS A 83 -15.84 4.90 -6.70
C LYS A 83 -16.25 6.20 -6.00
N ILE A 84 -15.85 6.40 -4.74
CA ILE A 84 -16.08 7.67 -4.01
C ILE A 84 -15.37 8.84 -4.72
N LYS A 85 -14.12 8.65 -5.15
CA LYS A 85 -13.36 9.67 -5.90
C LYS A 85 -14.06 10.02 -7.22
N VAL A 86 -14.60 9.05 -7.95
CA VAL A 86 -15.40 9.29 -9.17
C VAL A 86 -16.65 10.11 -8.84
N ILE A 87 -17.42 9.73 -7.82
CA ILE A 87 -18.61 10.48 -7.38
C ILE A 87 -18.26 11.93 -7.06
N LYS A 88 -17.15 12.16 -6.35
CA LYS A 88 -16.68 13.51 -6.04
C LYS A 88 -16.27 14.31 -7.29
N ARG A 89 -15.66 13.65 -8.29
CA ARG A 89 -15.18 14.30 -9.52
C ARG A 89 -16.34 14.74 -10.43
N ILE A 90 -17.38 13.92 -10.55
CA ILE A 90 -18.54 14.21 -11.43
C ILE A 90 -19.49 15.26 -10.86
N SER A 91 -19.41 15.57 -9.56
CA SER A 91 -20.39 16.41 -8.86
C SER A 91 -20.00 17.89 -8.79
N TYR A 92 -18.92 18.31 -9.46
CA TYR A 92 -18.37 19.69 -9.41
C TYR A 92 -18.16 20.26 -7.99
N GLY A 93 -18.06 19.38 -6.98
CA GLY A 93 -17.95 19.75 -5.56
C GLY A 93 -19.30 19.79 -4.83
N TYR A 94 -19.39 19.03 -3.73
CA TYR A 94 -20.53 19.12 -2.81
C TYR A 94 -20.30 20.24 -1.79
N ARG A 95 -21.29 21.12 -1.63
CA ARG A 95 -21.28 22.20 -0.60
C ARG A 95 -21.56 21.67 0.82
N SER A 96 -22.23 20.53 0.92
CA SER A 96 -22.53 19.85 2.19
C SER A 96 -21.98 18.43 2.16
N PHE A 97 -21.25 18.07 3.23
CA PHE A 97 -20.76 16.70 3.42
C PHE A 97 -21.90 15.70 3.54
N ASP A 98 -23.03 16.09 4.16
CA ASP A 98 -24.20 15.22 4.30
C ASP A 98 -24.77 14.86 2.93
N ASN A 99 -24.86 15.83 2.02
CA ASN A 99 -25.30 15.59 0.64
C ASN A 99 -24.32 14.68 -0.12
N PHE A 100 -23.01 14.82 0.11
CA PHE A 100 -22.01 13.92 -0.46
C PHE A 100 -22.15 12.49 0.09
N ARG A 101 -22.32 12.35 1.41
CA ARG A 101 -22.51 11.06 2.10
C ARG A 101 -23.78 10.36 1.63
N LEU A 102 -24.89 11.09 1.49
CA LEU A 102 -26.14 10.56 0.93
C LEU A 102 -25.95 10.08 -0.51
N ARG A 103 -25.25 10.85 -1.35
CA ARG A 103 -24.93 10.42 -2.72
C ARG A 103 -24.10 9.14 -2.73
N ILE A 104 -23.07 9.05 -1.90
CA ILE A 104 -22.24 7.84 -1.77
C ILE A 104 -23.15 6.65 -1.46
N PHE A 105 -23.97 6.73 -0.41
CA PHE A 105 -24.87 5.64 -0.05
C PHE A 105 -25.82 5.28 -1.20
N LEU A 106 -26.45 6.26 -1.83
CA LEU A 106 -27.31 6.01 -2.98
C LEU A 106 -26.57 5.25 -4.08
N CYS A 107 -25.37 5.67 -4.48
CA CYS A 107 -24.59 5.02 -5.53
C CYS A 107 -24.11 3.59 -5.15
N PHE A 108 -23.90 3.29 -3.88
CA PHE A 108 -23.53 1.96 -3.41
C PHE A 108 -24.73 1.01 -3.26
N TYR A 109 -25.86 1.51 -2.73
CA TYR A 109 -27.05 0.70 -2.47
C TYR A 109 -27.98 0.54 -3.68
N HIS A 110 -28.08 1.55 -4.56
CA HIS A 110 -28.88 1.48 -5.79
C HIS A 110 -28.42 0.33 -6.71
N LYS A 111 -27.11 0.08 -6.78
CA LYS A 111 -26.56 -1.03 -7.59
C LYS A 111 -26.97 -2.42 -7.07
N LYS A 112 -27.27 -2.55 -5.77
CA LYS A 112 -27.74 -3.81 -5.16
C LYS A 112 -29.20 -4.12 -5.54
N ILE A 113 -30.01 -3.09 -5.78
CA ILE A 113 -31.43 -3.22 -6.14
C ILE A 113 -31.61 -3.48 -7.64
N TYR A 114 -30.88 -2.77 -8.51
CA TYR A 114 -31.04 -2.91 -9.97
C TYR A 114 -30.05 -3.88 -10.63
N GLY A 115 -28.99 -4.31 -9.94
CA GLY A 115 -28.01 -5.28 -10.45
C GLY A 115 -28.47 -6.75 -10.40
N LEU A 116 -29.62 -7.02 -9.78
CA LEU A 116 -30.29 -8.32 -9.77
C LEU A 116 -31.35 -8.46 -10.88
N SER A 117 -31.72 -7.36 -11.55
CA SER A 117 -32.84 -7.33 -12.52
C SER A 117 -32.43 -7.54 -13.99
N HIS A 118 -31.13 -7.65 -14.30
CA HIS A 118 -30.64 -7.82 -15.69
C HIS A 118 -29.65 -8.98 -15.82
N LYS A 119 -30.03 -10.13 -15.26
CA LYS A 119 -29.56 -11.45 -15.72
C LYS A 119 -30.79 -12.25 -16.15
N THR A 120 -31.26 -11.96 -17.35
CA THR A 120 -32.14 -12.80 -18.18
C THR A 120 -31.51 -12.86 -19.54
#